data_AF-A0AAW1PY69-F1
#
_entry.id   AF-A0AAW1PY69-F1
#
_cell.length_a   1.000
_cell.length_b   1.000
_cell.length_c   1.000
_cell.angle_alpha   90.00
_cell.angle_beta   90.00
_cell.angle_gamma   90.00
#
_symmetry.space_group_name_H-M   'P 1'
#
loop_
_entity.id
_entity.type
_entity.pdbx_description
1 polymer ?
#
loop_
_entity_poly.entity_id
_entity_poly.type
_entity_poly.pdbx_seq_one_letter_code
_entity_poly.pdbx_strand_id
1 'polypeptide(L)'
;MQPQPSIQELKAKSSPCNVEALKKCLEANNGNADKGEVSKLTLIYCQNVEPSLQDLASLLAALGQHLLGLSALLQAIAQPGCGPTLAKAVTKFHCESLVPATNDLTAGLYDPDDVEQLRSCLAATEASMESTGSTCNKRSLPVRSYMSGHSVKRQKLEEVDIVAKLLGPVPAVPAKADLHHFLGLKQKIPLLRYAHEQQPYLTFAAEGNLACHFTNMVSNGLLMGSEEYTLGNCIQLVEQTFLCLTKLVADHQKLRYKCGRSIKLSPERCLSSAAGSDAQLDWTCTVSHRGLAYAEERASSLTKALETLRAKLGPLHPRHYEGIDYLPAYAASGSALQFFSLDKAGQVEVASDEYDLSTPEGIREVIAAICRFYQLLCALALKLSPLAAWEAAVTENLYHQCESGQYMIERIKGEHRFTKYILKTELLARLGQLGCTLEQHTAAYPLGTTDNGIIRASVQRTGTGKAQRVVVKMPMLHGSVFNLPPRSAEEYNIVLRGACEGLHTLHSSGMVHRDVRLQNLLWVSEERKAVVLGDLDTVGPSGQTPVDHDFRWGPLTSGPSISALSSVGEYTCESDVHMLGKALLQLGSLMRDRPHGAYEELCKQLIKKSLSAGDALAISLDS
;
A
#
# COMPACT_ATOMS: atom_id res chain seq x y z
N MET A 1 59.32 25.50 44.90
CA MET A 1 58.65 25.49 43.58
C MET A 1 59.55 26.23 42.61
N GLN A 2 59.95 25.62 41.49
CA GLN A 2 60.70 26.37 40.47
C GLN A 2 59.73 27.25 39.67
N PRO A 3 60.12 28.48 39.30
CA PRO A 3 59.27 29.35 38.51
C PRO A 3 59.08 28.75 37.11
N GLN A 4 57.84 28.74 36.63
CA GLN A 4 57.53 28.29 35.27
C GLN A 4 58.11 29.26 34.24
N PRO A 5 58.57 28.76 33.08
CA PRO A 5 59.11 29.60 32.03
C PRO A 5 58.02 30.49 31.42
N SER A 6 58.39 31.71 31.07
CA SER A 6 57.52 32.67 30.40
C SER A 6 57.26 32.26 28.94
N ILE A 7 56.15 32.71 28.37
CA ILE A 7 55.74 32.37 26.99
C ILE A 7 56.76 32.88 25.94
N GLN A 8 57.52 33.93 26.23
CA GLN A 8 58.62 34.38 25.35
C GLN A 8 59.80 33.40 25.35
N GLU A 9 60.06 32.72 26.47
CA GLU A 9 61.10 31.67 26.56
C GLU A 9 60.70 30.39 25.83
N LEU A 10 59.39 30.10 25.76
CA LEU A 10 58.86 28.97 24.98
C LEU A 10 58.92 29.24 23.47
N LYS A 11 58.79 30.50 23.03
CA LYS A 11 58.91 30.89 21.60
C LYS A 11 60.35 30.90 21.09
N ALA A 12 61.34 31.18 21.94
CA ALA A 12 62.75 31.31 21.53
C ALA A 12 63.49 29.95 21.39
N LYS A 13 62.89 28.84 21.83
CA LYS A 13 63.44 27.48 21.69
C LYS A 13 62.66 26.67 20.66
N SER A 14 62.74 27.06 19.39
CA SER A 14 62.14 26.31 18.29
C SER A 14 62.96 25.06 17.94
N SER A 15 62.74 24.01 18.73
CA SER A 15 62.82 22.59 18.35
C SER A 15 61.38 22.06 18.34
N PRO A 16 61.01 20.98 17.60
CA PRO A 16 59.61 20.61 17.37
C PRO A 16 58.84 20.57 18.69
N CYS A 17 57.79 21.38 18.78
CA CYS A 17 56.96 21.48 19.97
C CYS A 17 56.59 20.06 20.46
N ASN A 18 57.06 19.69 21.65
CA ASN A 18 56.78 18.41 22.26
C ASN A 18 55.27 18.37 22.55
N VAL A 19 54.53 17.48 21.88
CA VAL A 19 53.08 17.24 22.04
C VAL A 19 52.71 17.14 23.50
N GLU A 20 53.60 16.58 24.31
CA GLU A 20 53.43 16.41 25.74
C GLU A 20 53.37 17.74 26.53
N ALA A 21 54.01 18.80 26.04
CA ALA A 21 53.94 20.14 26.63
C ALA A 21 52.63 20.84 26.31
N LEU A 22 52.13 20.69 25.07
CA LEU A 22 50.81 21.21 24.67
C LEU A 22 49.71 20.49 25.45
N LYS A 23 49.81 19.17 25.56
CA LYS A 23 48.92 18.30 26.30
C LYS A 23 48.89 18.66 27.80
N LYS A 24 50.06 18.82 28.43
CA LYS A 24 50.15 19.29 29.83
C LYS A 24 49.57 20.70 30.01
N CYS A 25 49.68 21.58 29.03
CA CYS A 25 49.08 22.92 29.08
C CYS A 25 47.54 22.87 29.00
N LEU A 26 46.99 21.97 28.18
CA LEU A 26 45.55 21.75 28.06
C LEU A 26 44.98 21.04 29.29
N GLU A 27 45.67 20.01 29.81
CA GLU A 27 45.26 19.25 30.99
C GLU A 27 45.37 20.08 32.29
N ALA A 28 46.44 20.88 32.45
CA ALA A 28 46.64 21.69 33.65
C ALA A 28 45.61 22.83 33.80
N ASN A 29 44.95 23.24 32.72
CA ASN A 29 44.02 24.36 32.74
C ASN A 29 42.55 23.97 32.93
N ASN A 30 42.20 22.69 33.01
CA ASN A 30 40.90 22.16 33.48
C ASN A 30 39.66 23.04 33.18
N GLY A 31 39.51 23.50 31.93
CA GLY A 31 38.37 24.30 31.47
C GLY A 31 38.45 25.83 31.63
N ASN A 32 39.52 26.39 32.21
CA ASN A 32 39.68 27.84 32.48
C ASN A 32 40.67 28.57 31.55
N ALA A 33 41.29 27.90 30.59
CA ALA A 33 42.13 28.58 29.60
C ALA A 33 41.28 29.47 28.68
N ASP A 34 41.79 30.66 28.35
CA ASP A 34 41.18 31.52 27.33
C ASP A 34 41.01 30.70 26.03
N LYS A 35 39.74 30.57 25.59
CA LYS A 35 39.34 29.79 24.42
C LYS A 35 40.07 30.25 23.14
N GLY A 36 40.44 31.53 23.08
CA GLY A 36 41.23 32.09 21.98
C GLY A 36 42.68 31.63 21.96
N GLU A 37 43.29 31.39 23.13
CA GLU A 37 44.67 30.93 23.24
C GLU A 37 44.83 29.45 22.88
N VAL A 38 43.91 28.59 23.34
CA VAL A 38 43.90 27.16 23.00
C VAL A 38 43.76 26.95 21.49
N SER A 39 42.88 27.73 20.86
CA SER A 39 42.68 27.69 19.41
C SER A 39 43.92 28.14 18.64
N LYS A 40 44.57 29.23 19.08
CA LYS A 40 45.83 29.72 18.46
C LYS A 40 46.98 28.73 18.60
N LEU A 41 47.16 28.11 19.77
CA LEU A 41 48.24 27.14 20.00
C LEU A 41 48.03 25.85 19.20
N THR A 42 46.78 25.39 19.07
CA THR A 42 46.42 24.24 18.22
C THR A 42 46.70 24.53 16.75
N LEU A 43 46.36 25.73 16.28
CA LEU A 43 46.63 26.16 14.90
C LEU A 43 48.13 26.23 14.61
N ILE A 44 48.92 26.84 15.52
CA ILE A 44 50.38 26.95 15.40
C ILE A 44 51.02 25.56 15.38
N TYR A 45 50.55 24.62 16.20
CA TYR A 45 51.06 23.25 16.20
C TYR A 45 50.81 22.55 14.86
N CYS A 46 49.57 22.62 14.34
CA CYS A 46 49.21 21.98 13.06
C CYS A 46 49.90 22.62 11.84
N GLN A 47 50.29 23.90 11.93
CA GLN A 47 51.00 24.60 10.85
C GLN A 47 52.50 24.29 10.79
N ASN A 48 53.11 23.88 11.90
CA ASN A 48 54.58 23.75 12.01
C ASN A 48 55.07 22.32 12.23
N VAL A 49 54.16 21.37 12.47
CA VAL A 49 54.45 19.95 12.67
C VAL A 49 53.48 19.15 11.81
N GLU A 50 53.94 18.07 11.16
CA GLU A 50 53.06 17.11 10.49
C GLU A 50 52.67 16.03 11.51
N PRO A 51 51.51 16.15 12.19
CA PRO A 51 51.19 15.27 13.32
C PRO A 51 50.86 13.87 12.84
N SER A 52 51.26 12.86 13.63
CA SER A 52 50.81 11.50 13.36
C SER A 52 49.31 11.36 13.65
N LEU A 53 48.69 10.33 13.06
CA LEU A 53 47.29 9.97 13.30
C LEU A 53 46.99 9.75 14.81
N GLN A 54 47.99 9.25 15.55
CA GLN A 54 47.90 9.04 17.01
C GLN A 54 47.94 10.38 17.78
N ASP A 55 48.75 11.33 17.32
CA ASP A 55 48.85 12.67 17.93
C ASP A 55 47.54 13.44 17.75
N LEU A 56 46.94 13.37 16.56
CA LEU A 56 45.66 13.99 16.25
C LEU A 56 44.51 13.40 17.05
N ALA A 57 44.44 12.06 17.15
CA ALA A 57 43.43 11.40 17.96
C ALA A 57 43.56 11.79 19.44
N SER A 58 44.79 11.92 19.94
CA SER A 58 45.06 12.35 21.32
C SER A 58 44.71 13.83 21.55
N LEU A 59 45.00 14.70 20.57
CA LEU A 59 44.62 16.11 20.61
C LEU A 59 43.10 16.28 20.58
N LEU A 60 42.41 15.52 19.72
CA LEU A 60 40.95 15.51 19.60
C LEU A 60 40.27 14.98 20.87
N ALA A 61 40.83 13.95 21.50
CA ALA A 61 40.35 13.44 22.78
C ALA A 61 40.51 14.50 23.90
N ALA A 62 41.63 15.23 23.92
CA ALA A 62 41.87 16.31 24.88
C ALA A 62 40.95 17.54 24.60
N LEU A 63 40.61 17.78 23.34
CA LEU A 63 39.68 18.84 22.92
C LEU A 63 38.20 18.46 23.07
N GLY A 64 37.89 17.25 23.56
CA GLY A 64 36.59 16.57 23.52
C GLY A 64 35.37 17.27 24.14
N GLN A 65 35.46 18.55 24.52
CA GLN A 65 34.33 19.40 24.92
C GLN A 65 34.39 20.84 24.36
N HIS A 66 35.36 21.19 23.52
CA HIS A 66 35.58 22.57 23.07
C HIS A 66 35.36 22.75 21.56
N LEU A 67 34.14 23.15 21.18
CA LEU A 67 33.70 23.40 19.79
C LEU A 67 34.64 24.34 19.01
N LEU A 68 35.19 25.38 19.65
CA LEU A 68 36.13 26.32 19.02
C LEU A 68 37.47 25.68 18.64
N GLY A 69 37.97 24.74 19.44
CA GLY A 69 39.18 23.99 19.11
C GLY A 69 38.98 23.05 17.93
N LEU A 70 37.79 22.46 17.80
CA LEU A 70 37.40 21.63 16.67
C LEU A 70 37.28 22.47 15.38
N SER A 71 36.68 23.66 15.47
CA SER A 71 36.57 24.62 14.37
C SER A 71 37.94 25.06 13.85
N ALA A 72 38.85 25.43 14.75
CA ALA A 72 40.23 25.81 14.40
C ALA A 72 41.01 24.65 13.75
N LEU A 73 40.82 23.42 14.23
CA LEU A 73 41.42 22.23 13.63
C LEU A 73 40.90 21.98 12.20
N LEU A 74 39.59 22.10 11.99
CA LEU A 74 38.98 21.96 10.66
C LEU A 74 39.44 23.05 9.70
N GLN A 75 39.59 24.30 10.16
CA GLN A 75 40.13 25.40 9.35
C GLN A 75 41.61 25.19 8.99
N ALA A 76 42.42 24.66 9.90
CA ALA A 76 43.81 24.32 9.61
C ALA A 76 43.92 23.22 8.55
N ILE A 77 43.01 22.24 8.58
CA ILE A 77 42.98 21.11 7.63
C ILE A 77 42.45 21.52 6.25
N ALA A 78 41.61 22.56 6.18
CA ALA A 78 41.10 23.12 4.93
C ALA A 78 42.15 23.95 4.15
N GLN A 79 43.33 24.23 4.73
CA GLN A 79 44.41 24.95 4.06
C GLN A 79 45.07 24.10 2.96
N PRO A 80 45.45 24.69 1.80
CA PRO A 80 46.12 23.96 0.72
C PRO A 80 47.45 23.35 1.19
N GLY A 81 47.58 22.02 1.11
CA GLY A 81 48.81 21.29 1.49
C GLY A 81 48.64 20.22 2.56
N CYS A 82 47.49 20.15 3.25
CA CYS A 82 47.18 19.04 4.16
C CYS A 82 46.89 17.74 3.38
N GLY A 83 47.69 16.70 3.62
CA GLY A 83 47.64 15.46 2.85
C GLY A 83 46.33 14.65 3.01
N PRO A 84 45.94 13.84 2.00
CA PRO A 84 44.66 13.10 1.95
C PRO A 84 44.47 12.07 3.09
N THR A 85 45.54 11.67 3.77
CA THR A 85 45.50 10.80 4.95
C THR A 85 44.85 11.49 6.14
N LEU A 86 45.06 12.79 6.31
CA LEU A 86 44.50 13.59 7.39
C LEU A 86 42.98 13.78 7.21
N ALA A 87 42.54 14.07 5.99
CA ALA A 87 41.13 14.19 5.65
C ALA A 87 40.35 12.87 5.89
N LYS A 88 40.97 11.72 5.59
CA LYS A 88 40.40 10.39 5.89
C LYS A 88 40.27 10.10 7.38
N ALA A 89 41.27 10.48 8.18
CA ALA A 89 41.26 10.32 9.63
C ALA A 89 40.12 11.10 10.28
N VAL A 90 39.93 12.36 9.86
CA VAL A 90 38.86 13.24 10.36
C VAL A 90 37.49 12.76 9.92
N THR A 91 37.34 12.30 8.67
CA THR A 91 36.07 11.73 8.18
C THR A 91 35.67 10.50 8.99
N LYS A 92 36.63 9.63 9.31
CA LYS A 92 36.38 8.44 10.13
C LYS A 92 35.97 8.81 11.56
N PHE A 93 36.69 9.73 12.20
CA PHE A 93 36.33 10.23 13.54
C PHE A 93 34.97 10.95 13.55
N HIS A 94 34.63 11.68 12.49
CA HIS A 94 33.33 12.34 12.32
C HIS A 94 32.18 11.32 12.30
N CYS A 95 32.29 10.27 11.49
CA CYS A 95 31.26 9.23 11.34
C CYS A 95 31.09 8.36 12.59
N GLU A 96 32.18 8.12 13.34
CA GLU A 96 32.17 7.17 14.46
C GLU A 96 31.89 7.86 15.82
N SER A 97 32.26 9.14 16.00
CA SER A 97 32.24 9.78 17.33
C SER A 97 31.45 11.09 17.45
N LEU A 98 31.34 11.90 16.38
CA LEU A 98 30.75 13.26 16.46
C LEU A 98 29.25 13.31 16.12
N VAL A 99 28.77 12.49 15.17
CA VAL A 99 27.35 12.46 14.77
C VAL A 99 26.39 12.03 15.90
N PRO A 100 26.77 11.11 16.82
CA PRO A 100 25.97 10.86 18.01
C PRO A 100 25.89 12.08 18.95
N ALA A 101 26.99 12.83 19.10
CA ALA A 101 27.07 13.98 20.01
C ALA A 101 26.37 15.25 19.47
N THR A 102 26.26 15.42 18.16
CA THR A 102 25.55 16.57 17.55
C THR A 102 24.02 16.50 17.66
N ASN A 103 23.44 15.31 17.89
CA ASN A 103 22.02 15.20 18.20
C ASN A 103 21.72 15.65 19.65
N ASP A 104 22.63 15.44 20.60
CA ASP A 104 22.53 16.01 21.96
C ASP A 104 22.75 17.53 21.98
N LEU A 105 23.49 18.09 21.01
CA LEU A 105 23.76 19.53 20.90
C LEU A 105 22.52 20.39 20.57
N THR A 106 21.42 19.80 20.09
CA THR A 106 20.16 20.54 19.85
C THR A 106 19.32 20.78 21.11
N ALA A 107 19.78 20.32 22.28
CA ALA A 107 19.11 20.47 23.58
C ALA A 107 19.39 21.80 24.33
N GLY A 108 19.86 22.86 23.65
CA GLY A 108 19.82 24.24 24.18
C GLY A 108 20.97 24.68 25.10
N LEU A 109 22.16 24.04 25.05
CA LEU A 109 23.30 24.35 25.93
C LEU A 109 24.46 25.15 25.28
N TYR A 110 24.35 25.56 24.01
CA TYR A 110 25.45 26.23 23.29
C TYR A 110 24.98 27.46 22.49
N ASP A 111 25.91 28.39 22.26
CA ASP A 111 25.67 29.61 21.49
C ASP A 111 25.36 29.26 20.01
N PRO A 112 24.26 29.77 19.44
CA PRO A 112 23.87 29.50 18.04
C PRO A 112 24.94 29.90 17.01
N ASP A 113 25.73 30.94 17.27
CA ASP A 113 26.73 31.43 16.31
C ASP A 113 27.92 30.48 16.22
N ASP A 114 28.31 29.84 17.34
CA ASP A 114 29.36 28.82 17.37
C ASP A 114 28.93 27.56 16.58
N VAL A 115 27.65 27.19 16.65
CA VAL A 115 27.08 26.04 15.93
C VAL A 115 27.06 26.31 14.42
N GLU A 116 26.69 27.53 14.02
CA GLU A 116 26.63 27.91 12.62
C GLU A 116 28.03 28.07 12.01
N GLN A 117 28.99 28.59 12.78
CA GLN A 117 30.39 28.65 12.36
C GLN A 117 30.97 27.24 12.14
N LEU A 118 30.60 26.27 12.98
CA LEU A 118 31.02 24.86 12.82
C LEU A 118 30.44 24.25 11.54
N ARG A 119 29.16 24.49 11.23
CA ARG A 119 28.50 24.03 10.00
C ARG A 119 29.15 24.60 8.75
N SER A 120 29.48 25.89 8.78
CA SER A 120 30.16 26.57 7.67
C SER A 120 31.56 25.97 7.41
N CYS A 121 32.33 25.70 8.47
CA CYS A 121 33.65 25.05 8.33
C CYS A 121 33.56 23.61 7.80
N LEU A 122 32.53 22.86 8.19
CA LEU A 122 32.27 21.51 7.67
C LEU A 122 31.95 21.54 6.16
N ALA A 123 31.07 22.44 5.72
CA ALA A 123 30.73 22.59 4.31
C ALA A 123 31.96 22.98 3.46
N ALA A 124 32.83 23.85 3.97
CA ALA A 124 34.07 24.22 3.30
C ALA A 124 35.06 23.04 3.19
N THR A 125 35.10 22.17 4.21
CA THR A 125 35.96 20.98 4.21
C THR A 125 35.48 19.93 3.19
N GLU A 126 34.16 19.70 3.12
CA GLU A 126 33.57 18.81 2.10
C GLU A 126 33.85 19.31 0.67
N ALA A 127 33.69 20.61 0.43
CA ALA A 127 33.98 21.22 -0.87
C ALA A 127 35.48 21.10 -1.26
N SER A 128 36.39 21.27 -0.29
CA SER A 128 37.84 21.09 -0.52
C SER A 128 38.19 19.64 -0.87
N MET A 129 37.54 18.65 -0.21
CA MET A 129 37.73 17.23 -0.52
C MET A 129 37.22 16.84 -1.91
N GLU A 130 36.11 17.44 -2.37
CA GLU A 130 35.62 17.22 -3.74
C GLU A 130 36.58 17.79 -4.79
N SER A 131 37.20 18.95 -4.51
CA SER A 131 38.15 19.59 -5.43
C SER A 131 39.47 18.83 -5.61
N THR A 132 39.88 18.00 -4.64
CA THR A 132 41.14 17.24 -4.66
C THR A 132 41.01 15.85 -5.31
N GLY A 133 39.85 15.52 -5.90
CA GLY A 133 39.65 14.31 -6.70
C GLY A 133 39.55 13.01 -5.89
N SER A 134 39.38 13.07 -4.58
CA SER A 134 39.23 11.90 -3.72
C SER A 134 37.80 11.33 -3.83
N THR A 135 37.58 10.39 -4.76
CA THR A 135 36.28 9.74 -4.93
C THR A 135 36.07 8.64 -3.89
N CYS A 136 35.55 9.01 -2.72
CA CYS A 136 34.98 8.04 -1.79
C CYS A 136 33.64 7.54 -2.36
N ASN A 137 33.54 6.23 -2.60
CA ASN A 137 32.42 5.56 -3.26
C ASN A 137 31.12 5.72 -2.45
N LYS A 138 30.18 6.56 -2.90
CA LYS A 138 28.90 6.87 -2.22
C LYS A 138 27.91 5.68 -2.09
N ARG A 139 28.30 4.44 -2.42
CA ARG A 139 27.39 3.28 -2.50
C ARG A 139 27.53 2.20 -1.45
N SER A 140 28.35 2.38 -0.41
CA SER A 140 28.48 1.34 0.61
C SER A 140 28.70 1.87 2.03
N LEU A 141 27.69 2.54 2.60
CA LEU A 141 27.54 2.66 4.05
C LEU A 141 26.04 2.66 4.44
N PRO A 142 25.53 1.58 5.06
CA PRO A 142 24.13 1.47 5.47
C PRO A 142 23.97 2.04 6.89
N VAL A 143 24.11 3.36 7.05
CA VAL A 143 23.96 3.99 8.38
C VAL A 143 22.72 4.90 8.43
N ARG A 144 22.34 5.55 7.32
CA ARG A 144 21.13 6.40 7.26
C ARG A 144 19.80 5.64 7.40
N SER A 145 19.73 4.35 7.04
CA SER A 145 18.48 3.56 7.14
C SER A 145 18.28 2.89 8.50
N TYR A 146 19.36 2.70 9.28
CA TYR A 146 19.28 1.91 10.51
C TYR A 146 18.78 2.73 11.71
N MET A 147 19.13 4.02 11.79
CA MET A 147 18.82 4.85 12.97
C MET A 147 17.56 5.72 12.83
N SER A 148 17.22 6.21 11.62
CA SER A 148 15.89 6.81 11.35
C SER A 148 14.76 5.77 11.41
N GLY A 149 15.09 4.51 11.12
CA GLY A 149 14.14 3.42 11.13
C GLY A 149 13.63 3.03 12.52
N HIS A 150 14.41 3.18 13.59
CA HIS A 150 13.97 2.71 14.91
C HIS A 150 12.99 3.67 15.60
N SER A 151 13.23 4.99 15.54
CA SER A 151 12.30 5.99 16.07
C SER A 151 10.99 6.03 15.26
N VAL A 152 11.09 6.07 13.92
CA VAL A 152 9.90 6.08 13.05
C VAL A 152 9.12 4.76 13.11
N LYS A 153 9.78 3.60 13.23
CA LYS A 153 9.07 2.32 13.43
C LYS A 153 8.39 2.26 14.79
N ARG A 154 9.03 2.77 15.85
CA ARG A 154 8.42 2.80 17.19
C ARG A 154 7.20 3.70 17.23
N GLN A 155 7.31 4.93 16.71
CA GLN A 155 6.19 5.86 16.60
C GLN A 155 5.04 5.27 15.77
N LYS A 156 5.36 4.66 14.61
CA LYS A 156 4.35 4.01 13.77
C LYS A 156 3.70 2.80 14.46
N LEU A 157 4.44 2.02 15.24
CA LEU A 157 3.89 0.90 16.01
C LEU A 157 2.97 1.38 17.15
N GLU A 158 3.34 2.47 17.83
CA GLU A 158 2.52 3.10 18.86
C GLU A 158 1.24 3.70 18.27
N GLU A 159 1.31 4.38 17.10
CA GLU A 159 0.13 4.87 16.37
C GLU A 159 -0.81 3.73 15.93
N VAL A 160 -0.25 2.61 15.44
CA VAL A 160 -1.03 1.43 15.05
C VAL A 160 -1.74 0.81 16.26
N ASP A 161 -1.09 0.74 17.42
CA ASP A 161 -1.70 0.22 18.65
C ASP A 161 -2.81 1.16 19.18
N ILE A 162 -2.62 2.48 19.09
CA ILE A 162 -3.65 3.47 19.42
C ILE A 162 -4.86 3.32 18.49
N VAL A 163 -4.64 3.17 17.18
CA VAL A 163 -5.73 2.98 16.22
C VAL A 163 -6.41 1.63 16.42
N ALA A 164 -5.68 0.57 16.73
CA ALA A 164 -6.26 -0.72 17.08
C ALA A 164 -7.12 -0.64 18.35
N LYS A 165 -6.72 0.15 19.36
CA LYS A 165 -7.54 0.40 20.56
C LYS A 165 -8.74 1.30 20.30
N LEU A 166 -8.58 2.31 19.46
CA LEU A 166 -9.64 3.24 19.05
C LEU A 166 -10.72 2.52 18.24
N LEU A 167 -10.28 1.81 17.19
CA LEU A 167 -11.16 1.10 16.27
C LEU A 167 -11.59 -0.28 16.79
N GLY A 168 -10.89 -0.87 17.75
CA GLY A 168 -11.18 -2.22 18.20
C GLY A 168 -11.23 -3.25 17.05
N PRO A 169 -11.83 -4.42 17.27
CA PRO A 169 -12.14 -5.34 16.18
C PRO A 169 -13.22 -4.76 15.27
N VAL A 170 -13.15 -5.05 13.97
CA VAL A 170 -14.22 -4.69 13.02
C VAL A 170 -15.53 -5.34 13.50
N PRO A 171 -16.57 -4.56 13.79
CA PRO A 171 -17.82 -5.09 14.32
C PRO A 171 -18.59 -5.85 13.22
N ALA A 172 -19.58 -6.64 13.63
CA ALA A 172 -20.64 -7.04 12.71
C ALA A 172 -21.38 -5.78 12.22
N VAL A 173 -21.95 -5.83 11.02
CA VAL A 173 -22.83 -4.75 10.55
C VAL A 173 -24.03 -4.67 11.50
N PRO A 174 -24.22 -3.55 12.24
CA PRO A 174 -25.33 -3.43 13.18
C PRO A 174 -26.65 -3.46 12.42
N ALA A 175 -27.73 -3.90 13.08
CA ALA A 175 -29.06 -3.77 12.51
C ALA A 175 -29.41 -2.28 12.36
N LYS A 176 -30.26 -1.93 11.38
CA LYS A 176 -30.67 -0.54 11.14
C LYS A 176 -31.19 0.14 12.42
N ALA A 177 -31.98 -0.58 13.22
CA ALA A 177 -32.55 -0.10 14.48
C ALA A 177 -31.48 0.20 15.56
N ASP A 178 -30.32 -0.45 15.49
CA ASP A 178 -29.22 -0.27 16.45
C ASP A 178 -28.23 0.80 16.00
N LEU A 179 -28.40 1.38 14.81
CA LEU A 179 -27.42 2.29 14.22
C LEU A 179 -27.29 3.59 15.03
N HIS A 180 -28.40 4.13 15.54
CA HIS A 180 -28.38 5.31 16.42
C HIS A 180 -27.58 5.04 17.69
N HIS A 181 -27.81 3.89 18.33
CA HIS A 181 -27.00 3.49 19.47
C HIS A 181 -25.52 3.32 19.08
N PHE A 182 -25.24 2.62 17.97
CA PHE A 182 -23.87 2.37 17.52
C PHE A 182 -23.06 3.65 17.24
N LEU A 183 -23.66 4.64 16.56
CA LEU A 183 -23.02 5.93 16.25
C LEU A 183 -23.03 6.89 17.46
N GLY A 184 -24.03 6.79 18.33
CA GLY A 184 -24.17 7.60 19.54
C GLY A 184 -23.43 7.06 20.77
N LEU A 185 -22.84 5.86 20.69
CA LEU A 185 -22.06 5.28 21.78
C LEU A 185 -20.91 6.22 22.14
N LYS A 186 -21.03 6.87 23.30
CA LYS A 186 -19.96 7.65 23.93
C LYS A 186 -18.87 6.69 24.40
N GLN A 187 -18.08 6.18 23.46
CA GLN A 187 -16.86 5.49 23.80
C GLN A 187 -15.98 6.52 24.50
N LYS A 188 -15.50 6.19 25.70
CA LYS A 188 -14.34 6.89 26.24
C LYS A 188 -13.21 6.57 25.27
N ILE A 189 -13.05 7.41 24.25
CA ILE A 189 -11.89 7.32 23.38
C ILE A 189 -10.70 7.42 24.35
N PRO A 190 -9.81 6.41 24.44
CA PRO A 190 -8.66 6.42 25.35
C PRO A 190 -7.61 7.48 24.96
N LEU A 191 -8.02 8.56 24.31
CA LEU A 191 -7.24 9.76 24.20
C LEU A 191 -7.41 10.46 25.55
N LEU A 192 -6.32 10.52 26.32
CA LEU A 192 -6.03 11.53 27.35
C LEU A 192 -6.27 11.20 28.82
N ARG A 193 -5.19 10.74 29.47
CA ARG A 193 -4.80 11.19 30.82
C ARG A 193 -3.29 11.47 30.81
N TYR A 194 -2.87 12.52 31.54
CA TYR A 194 -1.57 13.25 31.62
C TYR A 194 -1.55 14.53 30.77
N ALA A 195 -1.36 15.78 31.24
CA ALA A 195 -1.28 16.49 32.53
C ALA A 195 -1.69 17.96 32.22
N HIS A 196 -2.38 18.77 33.02
CA HIS A 196 -2.05 19.34 34.33
C HIS A 196 -3.31 20.03 34.92
N GLU A 197 -3.50 19.99 36.23
CA GLU A 197 -4.74 20.32 36.97
C GLU A 197 -5.25 21.79 36.93
N GLN A 198 -4.76 22.67 36.03
CA GLN A 198 -5.22 24.07 36.04
C GLN A 198 -5.66 24.67 34.70
N GLN A 199 -5.67 23.91 33.59
CA GLN A 199 -6.42 24.29 32.38
C GLN A 199 -6.98 23.05 31.67
N PRO A 200 -8.30 22.92 31.45
CA PRO A 200 -8.92 21.71 30.90
C PRO A 200 -8.85 21.62 29.36
N TYR A 201 -7.82 22.17 28.71
CA TYR A 201 -7.67 22.13 27.26
C TYR A 201 -6.66 21.04 26.84
N LEU A 202 -7.21 19.87 26.49
CA LEU A 202 -6.73 18.85 25.52
C LEU A 202 -5.23 18.82 25.18
N THR A 203 -4.44 18.09 25.97
CA THR A 203 -3.04 17.76 25.62
C THR A 203 -2.89 16.34 25.12
N PHE A 204 -3.37 16.01 23.90
CA PHE A 204 -3.31 14.66 23.32
C PHE A 204 -1.91 14.02 23.51
N ALA A 205 -1.80 13.04 24.42
CA ALA A 205 -0.53 12.40 24.81
C ALA A 205 -0.03 11.37 23.78
N ALA A 206 -0.64 11.34 22.60
CA ALA A 206 -0.24 10.48 21.51
C ALA A 206 0.64 11.31 20.56
N GLU A 207 1.90 10.94 20.42
CA GLU A 207 2.74 11.46 19.33
C GLU A 207 2.25 10.82 18.02
N GLY A 208 1.98 11.64 16.99
CA GLY A 208 1.55 11.10 15.69
C GLY A 208 0.63 11.99 14.87
N ASN A 209 0.45 11.63 13.59
CA ASN A 209 -0.35 12.38 12.64
C ASN A 209 -1.84 12.44 13.03
N LEU A 210 -2.40 11.34 13.55
CA LEU A 210 -3.81 11.28 13.96
C LEU A 210 -4.09 12.13 15.21
N ALA A 211 -3.19 12.09 16.18
CA ALA A 211 -3.32 12.87 17.39
C ALA A 211 -3.11 14.37 17.14
N CYS A 212 -2.13 14.73 16.31
CA CYS A 212 -1.94 16.10 15.83
C CYS A 212 -3.18 16.59 15.06
N HIS A 213 -3.74 15.75 14.18
CA HIS A 213 -4.99 16.04 13.47
C HIS A 213 -6.14 16.33 14.43
N PHE A 214 -6.40 15.45 15.40
CA PHE A 214 -7.45 15.67 16.40
C PHE A 214 -7.20 16.87 17.29
N THR A 215 -5.96 17.11 17.71
CA THR A 215 -5.59 18.31 18.47
C THR A 215 -5.90 19.57 17.68
N ASN A 216 -5.47 19.62 16.42
CA ASN A 216 -5.70 20.78 15.57
C ASN A 216 -7.18 21.05 15.35
N MET A 217 -8.00 20.00 15.18
CA MET A 217 -9.45 20.18 15.00
C MET A 217 -10.14 20.71 16.25
N VAL A 218 -9.76 20.25 17.45
CA VAL A 218 -10.43 20.71 18.67
C VAL A 218 -9.89 22.05 19.15
N SER A 219 -8.58 22.30 19.02
CA SER A 219 -7.92 23.49 19.55
C SER A 219 -8.06 24.73 18.67
N ASN A 220 -8.06 24.57 17.34
CA ASN A 220 -8.11 25.72 16.44
C ASN A 220 -9.54 26.19 16.16
N GLY A 221 -10.54 25.41 16.59
CA GLY A 221 -11.93 25.61 16.21
C GLY A 221 -12.16 25.42 14.71
N LEU A 222 -13.42 25.37 14.32
CA LEU A 222 -13.80 25.34 12.91
C LEU A 222 -14.17 26.75 12.45
N LEU A 223 -13.80 27.08 11.21
CA LEU A 223 -14.14 28.37 10.63
C LEU A 223 -15.65 28.41 10.36
N MET A 224 -16.30 29.53 10.69
CA MET A 224 -17.75 29.68 10.62
C MET A 224 -18.18 30.64 9.50
N GLY A 225 -19.21 30.25 8.75
CA GLY A 225 -20.04 31.13 7.92
C GLY A 225 -19.72 31.16 6.43
N SER A 226 -20.59 30.52 5.62
CA SER A 226 -20.60 30.29 4.15
C SER A 226 -20.51 28.80 3.78
N GLU A 227 -20.89 28.46 2.55
CA GLU A 227 -20.82 27.09 2.02
C GLU A 227 -19.39 26.55 2.01
N GLU A 228 -18.43 27.40 1.65
CA GLU A 228 -17.01 27.06 1.55
C GLU A 228 -16.42 26.63 2.90
N TYR A 229 -16.90 27.21 4.00
CA TYR A 229 -16.49 26.80 5.34
C TYR A 229 -17.16 25.51 5.80
N THR A 230 -18.44 25.29 5.46
CA THR A 230 -19.09 24.00 5.74
C THR A 230 -18.33 22.87 5.04
N LEU A 231 -17.97 23.10 3.78
CA LEU A 231 -17.15 22.20 2.97
C LEU A 231 -15.75 22.01 3.57
N GLY A 232 -15.07 23.09 3.93
CA GLY A 232 -13.75 23.06 4.58
C GLY A 232 -13.76 22.27 5.89
N ASN A 233 -14.78 22.49 6.72
CA ASN A 233 -14.96 21.79 7.98
C ASN A 233 -15.21 20.29 7.74
N CYS A 234 -16.05 19.91 6.78
CA CYS A 234 -16.31 18.50 6.46
C CYS A 234 -15.08 17.81 5.84
N ILE A 235 -14.32 18.49 4.97
CA ILE A 235 -13.02 18.01 4.47
C ILE A 235 -12.10 17.66 5.65
N GLN A 236 -11.89 18.63 6.55
CA GLN A 236 -10.97 18.47 7.65
C GLN A 236 -11.47 17.41 8.64
N LEU A 237 -12.75 17.42 8.94
CA LEU A 237 -13.32 16.58 9.97
C LEU A 237 -13.53 15.13 9.50
N VAL A 238 -14.23 14.92 8.38
CA VAL A 238 -14.60 13.58 7.93
C VAL A 238 -13.49 12.98 7.07
N GLU A 239 -13.09 13.66 5.99
CA GLU A 239 -12.19 13.07 5.00
C GLU A 239 -10.76 12.93 5.51
N GLN A 240 -10.19 13.96 6.14
CA GLN A 240 -8.84 13.86 6.68
C GLN A 240 -8.77 12.85 7.82
N THR A 241 -9.81 12.77 8.66
CA THR A 241 -9.88 11.71 9.69
C THR A 241 -9.90 10.33 9.03
N PHE A 242 -10.69 10.11 7.99
CA PHE A 242 -10.69 8.84 7.24
C PHE A 242 -9.32 8.53 6.62
N LEU A 243 -8.67 9.52 6.02
CA LEU A 243 -7.34 9.37 5.44
C LEU A 243 -6.29 8.98 6.50
N CYS A 244 -6.35 9.61 7.68
CA CYS A 244 -5.49 9.27 8.81
C CYS A 244 -5.77 7.85 9.31
N LEU A 245 -7.04 7.47 9.51
CA LEU A 245 -7.42 6.12 9.92
C LEU A 245 -6.92 5.07 8.92
N THR A 246 -7.11 5.26 7.62
CA THR A 246 -6.70 4.28 6.60
C THR A 246 -5.20 4.12 6.45
N LYS A 247 -4.42 5.17 6.73
CA LYS A 247 -2.95 5.06 6.75
C LYS A 247 -2.46 4.19 7.92
N LEU A 248 -3.23 4.15 9.01
CA LEU A 248 -2.86 3.51 10.27
C LEU A 248 -3.45 2.11 10.46
N VAL A 249 -4.52 1.78 9.75
CA VAL A 249 -5.09 0.42 9.72
C VAL A 249 -4.11 -0.55 9.04
N ALA A 250 -3.97 -1.76 9.57
CA ALA A 250 -3.08 -2.79 9.05
C ALA A 250 -3.42 -3.16 7.60
N ASP A 251 -2.43 -3.56 6.77
CA ASP A 251 -2.61 -3.77 5.33
C ASP A 251 -3.73 -4.76 4.97
N HIS A 252 -3.98 -5.77 5.81
CA HIS A 252 -5.05 -6.75 5.61
C HIS A 252 -6.46 -6.21 5.93
N GLN A 253 -6.54 -5.08 6.63
CA GLN A 253 -7.78 -4.34 6.93
C GLN A 253 -7.91 -3.06 6.10
N LYS A 254 -6.90 -2.70 5.29
CA LYS A 254 -6.97 -1.56 4.38
C LYS A 254 -8.02 -1.83 3.32
N LEU A 255 -9.21 -1.32 3.57
CA LEU A 255 -10.21 -1.18 2.55
C LEU A 255 -9.67 -0.28 1.44
N ARG A 256 -9.72 -0.78 0.20
CA ARG A 256 -9.52 0.06 -0.99
C ARG A 256 -10.79 0.84 -1.29
N TYR A 257 -11.19 1.72 -0.37
CA TYR A 257 -12.26 2.64 -0.69
C TYR A 257 -11.72 3.83 -1.50
N LYS A 258 -12.51 4.28 -2.47
CA LYS A 258 -12.31 5.55 -3.18
C LYS A 258 -13.31 6.53 -2.59
N CYS A 259 -12.82 7.54 -1.87
CA CYS A 259 -13.62 8.72 -1.56
C CYS A 259 -13.46 9.71 -2.70
N GLY A 260 -14.54 10.36 -3.09
CA GLY A 260 -14.45 11.44 -4.05
C GLY A 260 -15.59 12.42 -3.89
N ARG A 261 -15.26 13.68 -4.22
CA ARG A 261 -16.19 14.78 -4.20
C ARG A 261 -16.83 15.00 -5.54
N SER A 262 -18.06 15.52 -5.49
CA SER A 262 -18.77 15.93 -6.69
C SER A 262 -18.80 14.79 -7.72
N ILE A 263 -19.09 13.57 -7.27
CA ILE A 263 -19.15 12.39 -8.15
C ILE A 263 -20.58 12.27 -8.68
N LYS A 264 -20.72 12.21 -10.01
CA LYS A 264 -22.00 11.88 -10.65
C LYS A 264 -22.39 10.44 -10.29
N LEU A 265 -23.60 10.26 -9.79
CA LEU A 265 -24.13 8.92 -9.55
C LEU A 265 -24.42 8.24 -10.89
N SER A 266 -23.85 7.05 -11.10
CA SER A 266 -24.20 6.23 -12.25
C SER A 266 -25.69 5.84 -12.17
N PRO A 267 -26.46 5.93 -13.28
CA PRO A 267 -27.83 5.43 -13.35
C PRO A 267 -27.97 3.94 -12.98
N GLU A 268 -26.88 3.18 -13.05
CA GLU A 268 -26.88 1.76 -12.68
C GLU A 268 -27.03 1.54 -11.15
N ARG A 269 -26.69 2.55 -10.34
CA ARG A 269 -26.72 2.46 -8.87
C ARG A 269 -28.08 2.76 -8.26
N CYS A 270 -28.88 3.59 -8.91
CA CYS A 270 -30.18 4.06 -8.42
C CYS A 270 -31.25 3.85 -9.50
N LEU A 271 -32.34 3.17 -9.16
CA LEU A 271 -33.40 2.80 -10.11
C LEU A 271 -34.15 4.02 -10.68
N SER A 272 -34.19 5.11 -9.93
CA SER A 272 -34.86 6.35 -10.34
C SER A 272 -34.31 7.53 -9.52
N SER A 273 -33.25 8.19 -10.02
CA SER A 273 -32.87 9.51 -9.53
C SER A 273 -33.96 10.51 -9.92
N ALA A 274 -34.60 11.15 -8.94
CA ALA A 274 -35.56 12.22 -9.20
C ALA A 274 -34.87 13.50 -9.71
N ALA A 275 -33.57 13.66 -9.43
CA ALA A 275 -32.76 14.81 -9.82
C ALA A 275 -32.23 14.76 -11.27
N GLY A 276 -32.67 13.79 -12.09
CA GLY A 276 -32.19 13.60 -13.45
C GLY A 276 -30.80 12.94 -13.51
N SER A 277 -30.26 12.77 -14.72
CA SER A 277 -28.96 12.12 -14.99
C SER A 277 -27.74 12.89 -14.47
N ASP A 278 -27.93 14.09 -13.90
CA ASP A 278 -26.86 14.97 -13.41
C ASP A 278 -26.80 15.07 -11.88
N ALA A 279 -27.46 14.14 -11.16
CA ALA A 279 -27.37 14.07 -9.71
C ALA A 279 -25.91 13.81 -9.26
N GLN A 280 -25.29 14.85 -8.70
CA GLN A 280 -23.90 14.84 -8.24
C GLN A 280 -23.90 15.01 -6.73
N LEU A 281 -23.45 14.01 -5.97
CA LEU A 281 -23.33 14.13 -4.52
C LEU A 281 -22.04 14.85 -4.14
N ASP A 282 -22.07 15.61 -3.05
CA ASP A 282 -20.90 16.36 -2.59
C ASP A 282 -19.78 15.44 -2.15
N TRP A 283 -20.14 14.29 -1.56
CA TRP A 283 -19.19 13.26 -1.19
C TRP A 283 -19.75 11.86 -1.38
N THR A 284 -18.90 10.96 -1.86
CA THR A 284 -19.20 9.53 -1.93
C THR A 284 -18.00 8.73 -1.46
N CYS A 285 -18.26 7.65 -0.74
CA CYS A 285 -17.29 6.60 -0.47
C CYS A 285 -17.72 5.35 -1.21
N THR A 286 -16.80 4.75 -1.96
CA THR A 286 -17.07 3.54 -2.74
C THR A 286 -16.03 2.47 -2.46
N VAL A 287 -16.42 1.20 -2.45
CA VAL A 287 -15.49 0.07 -2.52
C VAL A 287 -15.83 -0.74 -3.75
N SER A 288 -14.82 -1.03 -4.58
CA SER A 288 -15.03 -1.82 -5.79
C SER A 288 -16.24 -1.30 -6.58
N HIS A 289 -16.26 0.01 -6.89
CA HIS A 289 -17.32 0.69 -7.64
C HIS A 289 -18.75 0.61 -7.06
N ARG A 290 -18.95 0.06 -5.87
CA ARG A 290 -20.23 0.08 -5.16
C ARG A 290 -20.21 1.20 -4.13
N GLY A 291 -21.36 1.86 -3.94
CA GLY A 291 -21.49 2.84 -2.87
C GLY A 291 -21.33 2.19 -1.50
N LEU A 292 -20.55 2.81 -0.62
CA LEU A 292 -20.49 2.46 0.79
C LEU A 292 -21.13 3.53 1.65
N ALA A 293 -20.94 4.79 1.29
CA ALA A 293 -21.56 5.90 1.96
C ALA A 293 -21.72 7.10 1.03
N TYR A 294 -22.63 7.98 1.41
CA TYR A 294 -23.00 9.18 0.68
C TYR A 294 -23.06 10.37 1.61
N ALA A 295 -22.82 11.56 1.09
CA ALA A 295 -23.11 12.76 1.84
C ALA A 295 -23.46 13.96 0.98
N GLU A 296 -24.09 14.91 1.64
CA GLU A 296 -24.52 16.17 1.07
C GLU A 296 -24.27 17.30 2.07
N GLU A 297 -23.75 18.42 1.58
CA GLU A 297 -23.30 19.55 2.39
C GLU A 297 -24.01 20.82 1.88
N ARG A 298 -24.57 21.65 2.77
CA ARG A 298 -25.26 22.89 2.34
C ARG A 298 -24.92 24.06 3.24
N ALA A 299 -24.85 25.25 2.66
CA ALA A 299 -24.69 26.48 3.45
C ALA A 299 -25.90 26.83 4.32
N SER A 300 -27.10 26.38 3.91
CA SER A 300 -28.36 27.02 4.34
C SER A 300 -29.04 26.37 5.54
N SER A 301 -29.14 25.04 5.58
CA SER A 301 -29.64 24.28 6.73
C SER A 301 -29.38 22.79 6.54
N LEU A 302 -29.32 22.06 7.65
CA LEU A 302 -29.23 20.60 7.66
C LEU A 302 -30.43 19.95 6.95
N THR A 303 -31.63 20.50 7.15
CA THR A 303 -32.87 20.05 6.47
C THR A 303 -32.73 20.10 4.95
N LYS A 304 -32.19 21.19 4.40
CA LYS A 304 -31.98 21.33 2.95
C LYS A 304 -30.89 20.38 2.41
N ALA A 305 -29.84 20.12 3.19
CA ALA A 305 -28.85 19.11 2.83
C ALA A 305 -29.50 17.72 2.76
N LEU A 306 -30.34 17.37 3.74
CA LEU A 306 -31.08 16.11 3.78
C LEU A 306 -32.11 15.97 2.65
N GLU A 307 -32.88 17.02 2.37
CA GLU A 307 -33.82 17.04 1.24
C GLU A 307 -33.09 16.84 -0.09
N THR A 308 -31.92 17.46 -0.25
CA THR A 308 -31.14 17.27 -1.47
C THR A 308 -30.55 15.85 -1.56
N LEU A 309 -30.05 15.32 -0.44
CA LEU A 309 -29.57 13.94 -0.36
C LEU A 309 -30.68 12.96 -0.79
N ARG A 310 -31.91 13.15 -0.28
CA ARG A 310 -33.11 12.38 -0.67
C ARG A 310 -33.51 12.56 -2.13
N ALA A 311 -33.39 13.76 -2.68
CA ALA A 311 -33.74 14.02 -4.08
C ALA A 311 -32.73 13.38 -5.06
N LYS A 312 -31.45 13.34 -4.68
CA LYS A 312 -30.37 12.77 -5.50
C LYS A 312 -30.30 11.24 -5.39
N LEU A 313 -30.65 10.68 -4.24
CA LEU A 313 -30.63 9.25 -4.01
C LEU A 313 -32.02 8.65 -4.22
N GLY A 314 -32.14 7.81 -5.26
CA GLY A 314 -33.34 7.01 -5.49
C GLY A 314 -33.28 5.64 -4.80
N PRO A 315 -34.26 4.77 -5.06
CA PRO A 315 -34.20 3.36 -4.66
C PRO A 315 -32.90 2.72 -5.15
N LEU A 316 -32.22 2.02 -4.25
CA LEU A 316 -30.94 1.41 -4.51
C LEU A 316 -31.11 0.16 -5.38
N HIS A 317 -30.26 0.00 -6.39
CA HIS A 317 -30.34 -1.19 -7.25
C HIS A 317 -29.87 -2.45 -6.50
N PRO A 318 -30.68 -3.53 -6.40
CA PRO A 318 -30.36 -4.70 -5.58
C PRO A 318 -29.00 -5.34 -5.86
N ARG A 319 -28.60 -5.39 -7.14
CA ARG A 319 -27.29 -5.87 -7.60
C ARG A 319 -26.09 -5.28 -6.85
N HIS A 320 -26.15 -4.02 -6.43
CA HIS A 320 -25.01 -3.34 -5.79
C HIS A 320 -25.00 -3.52 -4.26
N TYR A 321 -26.12 -3.87 -3.65
CA TYR A 321 -26.30 -3.81 -2.19
C TYR A 321 -26.96 -5.05 -1.61
N GLU A 322 -26.94 -6.16 -2.34
CA GLU A 322 -27.54 -7.41 -1.90
C GLU A 322 -27.04 -7.83 -0.51
N GLY A 323 -27.97 -8.24 0.35
CA GLY A 323 -27.71 -8.57 1.74
C GLY A 323 -27.45 -7.37 2.67
N ILE A 324 -27.40 -6.13 2.17
CA ILE A 324 -27.27 -4.91 2.98
C ILE A 324 -28.62 -4.24 3.11
N ASP A 325 -29.04 -4.02 4.35
CA ASP A 325 -30.36 -3.43 4.64
C ASP A 325 -30.37 -1.91 4.51
N TYR A 326 -29.20 -1.28 4.70
CA TYR A 326 -29.05 0.17 4.59
C TYR A 326 -27.61 0.57 4.22
N LEU A 327 -27.45 1.76 3.65
CA LEU A 327 -26.17 2.43 3.47
C LEU A 327 -26.06 3.62 4.42
N PRO A 328 -24.93 3.80 5.11
CA PRO A 328 -24.72 4.97 5.94
C PRO A 328 -24.54 6.23 5.09
N ALA A 329 -25.04 7.36 5.58
CA ALA A 329 -24.86 8.67 4.97
C ALA A 329 -24.62 9.73 6.03
N TYR A 330 -24.16 10.91 5.63
CA TYR A 330 -24.18 12.09 6.50
C TYR A 330 -24.69 13.32 5.76
N ALA A 331 -25.20 14.29 6.51
CA ALA A 331 -25.48 15.63 6.01
C ALA A 331 -24.82 16.66 6.92
N ALA A 332 -24.40 17.78 6.35
CA ALA A 332 -23.78 18.86 7.11
C ALA A 332 -24.23 20.24 6.62
N SER A 333 -24.32 21.19 7.55
CA SER A 333 -24.64 22.58 7.26
C SER A 333 -24.13 23.54 8.33
N GLY A 334 -23.26 24.48 7.96
CA GLY A 334 -22.66 25.41 8.92
C GLY A 334 -21.87 24.65 10.00
N SER A 335 -22.30 24.76 11.26
CA SER A 335 -21.76 23.98 12.39
C SER A 335 -22.56 22.71 12.71
N ALA A 336 -23.58 22.36 11.95
CA ALA A 336 -24.36 21.15 12.20
C ALA A 336 -23.88 19.98 11.34
N LEU A 337 -23.75 18.80 11.92
CA LEU A 337 -23.52 17.54 11.22
C LEU A 337 -24.41 16.44 11.81
N GLN A 338 -24.98 15.59 10.96
CA GLN A 338 -25.76 14.44 11.42
C GLN A 338 -25.56 13.24 10.49
N PHE A 339 -25.57 12.03 11.05
CA PHE A 339 -25.52 10.79 10.29
C PHE A 339 -26.91 10.22 10.05
N PHE A 340 -27.05 9.51 8.94
CA PHE A 340 -28.29 8.92 8.46
C PHE A 340 -28.06 7.50 7.95
N SER A 341 -29.16 6.77 7.78
CA SER A 341 -29.21 5.50 7.04
C SER A 341 -30.12 5.64 5.83
N LEU A 342 -29.71 5.07 4.71
CA LEU A 342 -30.44 5.00 3.46
C LEU A 342 -30.86 3.55 3.22
N ASP A 343 -32.14 3.24 3.25
CA ASP A 343 -32.60 1.88 2.95
C ASP A 343 -32.69 1.60 1.44
N LYS A 344 -33.07 0.36 1.10
CA LYS A 344 -33.21 -0.08 -0.30
C LYS A 344 -34.25 0.71 -1.10
N ALA A 345 -35.26 1.28 -0.43
CA ALA A 345 -36.28 2.11 -1.06
C ALA A 345 -35.81 3.57 -1.26
N GLY A 346 -34.58 3.88 -0.86
CA GLY A 346 -34.03 5.24 -0.90
C GLY A 346 -34.54 6.12 0.25
N GLN A 347 -35.17 5.53 1.27
CA GLN A 347 -35.65 6.31 2.43
C GLN A 347 -34.49 6.63 3.36
N VAL A 348 -34.40 7.89 3.76
CA VAL A 348 -33.35 8.41 4.64
C VAL A 348 -33.90 8.60 6.05
N GLU A 349 -33.35 7.84 6.99
CA GLU A 349 -33.67 7.86 8.42
C GLU A 349 -32.50 8.38 9.25
N VAL A 350 -32.80 9.07 10.34
CA VAL A 350 -31.79 9.61 11.27
C VAL A 350 -31.06 8.47 11.96
N ALA A 351 -29.73 8.55 12.00
CA ALA A 351 -28.86 7.53 12.57
C ALA A 351 -27.92 8.08 13.67
N SER A 352 -28.00 9.36 14.01
CA SER A 352 -27.29 9.94 15.15
C SER A 352 -28.01 11.17 15.67
N ASP A 353 -27.57 11.67 16.82
CA ASP A 353 -27.90 13.03 17.25
C ASP A 353 -27.27 14.05 16.29
N GLU A 354 -27.74 15.30 16.33
CA GLU A 354 -27.13 16.42 15.63
C GLU A 354 -25.92 16.93 16.42
N TYR A 355 -24.76 17.00 15.78
CA TYR A 355 -23.52 17.46 16.41
C TYR A 355 -23.30 18.93 16.13
N ASP A 356 -23.07 19.72 17.20
CA ASP A 356 -22.70 21.13 17.11
C ASP A 356 -21.18 21.31 17.07
N LEU A 357 -20.68 21.46 15.85
CA LEU A 357 -19.28 21.67 15.52
C LEU A 357 -18.73 23.04 15.97
N SER A 358 -19.58 23.94 16.49
CA SER A 358 -19.13 25.21 17.07
C SER A 358 -18.55 25.05 18.48
N THR A 359 -18.73 23.88 19.09
CA THR A 359 -18.28 23.59 20.46
C THR A 359 -17.19 22.51 20.47
N PRO A 360 -16.18 22.61 21.35
CA PRO A 360 -15.18 21.55 21.54
C PRO A 360 -15.79 20.20 21.92
N GLU A 361 -16.88 20.21 22.70
CA GLU A 361 -17.70 19.04 23.03
C GLU A 361 -18.27 18.38 21.78
N GLY A 362 -18.97 19.12 20.92
CA GLY A 362 -19.55 18.58 19.69
C GLY A 362 -18.50 18.08 18.71
N ILE A 363 -17.35 18.77 18.60
CA ILE A 363 -16.20 18.28 17.80
C ILE A 363 -15.67 16.93 18.34
N ARG A 364 -15.60 16.75 19.66
CA ARG A 364 -15.18 15.46 20.24
C ARG A 364 -16.19 14.36 19.97
N GLU A 365 -17.48 14.65 20.11
CA GLU A 365 -18.55 13.68 19.87
C GLU A 365 -18.60 13.23 18.40
N VAL A 366 -18.45 14.16 17.46
CA VAL A 366 -18.42 13.82 16.03
C VAL A 366 -17.17 13.04 15.63
N ILE A 367 -15.99 13.31 16.23
CA ILE A 367 -14.78 12.49 15.98
C ILE A 367 -15.04 11.03 16.41
N ALA A 368 -15.69 10.83 17.55
CA ALA A 368 -16.08 9.48 18.00
C ALA A 368 -17.03 8.82 17.00
N ALA A 369 -18.06 9.55 16.57
CA ALA A 369 -19.02 9.07 15.58
C ALA A 369 -18.36 8.74 14.24
N ILE A 370 -17.39 9.54 13.78
CA ILE A 370 -16.59 9.30 12.56
C ILE A 370 -15.77 8.00 12.68
N CYS A 371 -15.17 7.73 13.84
CA CYS A 371 -14.44 6.47 14.04
C CYS A 371 -15.38 5.25 13.97
N ARG A 372 -16.59 5.36 14.54
CA ARG A 372 -17.63 4.33 14.44
C ARG A 372 -18.17 4.19 13.02
N PHE A 373 -18.40 5.30 12.35
CA PHE A 373 -18.79 5.33 10.95
C PHE A 373 -17.73 4.63 10.09
N TYR A 374 -16.44 4.89 10.32
CA TYR A 374 -15.35 4.19 9.65
C TYR A 374 -15.37 2.67 9.90
N GLN A 375 -15.55 2.23 11.15
CA GLN A 375 -15.72 0.79 11.47
C GLN A 375 -16.90 0.16 10.75
N LEU A 376 -18.02 0.90 10.64
CA LEU A 376 -19.19 0.47 9.89
C LEU A 376 -18.87 0.32 8.40
N LEU A 377 -18.12 1.25 7.81
CA LEU A 377 -17.66 1.10 6.42
C LEU A 377 -16.76 -0.13 6.24
N CYS A 378 -15.87 -0.40 7.20
CA CYS A 378 -15.08 -1.65 7.26
C CYS A 378 -15.98 -2.88 7.26
N ALA A 379 -16.98 -2.93 8.13
CA ALA A 379 -17.91 -4.04 8.23
C ALA A 379 -18.74 -4.24 6.95
N LEU A 380 -19.27 -3.15 6.39
CA LEU A 380 -20.06 -3.17 5.15
C LEU A 380 -19.21 -3.60 3.95
N ALA A 381 -17.99 -3.10 3.84
CA ALA A 381 -17.10 -3.48 2.76
C ALA A 381 -16.74 -4.97 2.82
N LEU A 382 -16.49 -5.53 4.02
CA LEU A 382 -16.28 -6.97 4.21
C LEU A 382 -17.52 -7.77 3.80
N LYS A 383 -18.72 -7.25 4.10
CA LYS A 383 -19.99 -7.88 3.71
C LYS A 383 -20.23 -7.83 2.19
N LEU A 384 -19.83 -6.74 1.52
CA LEU A 384 -19.89 -6.61 0.05
C LEU A 384 -18.79 -7.41 -0.67
N SER A 385 -17.66 -7.65 0.00
CA SER A 385 -16.40 -8.13 -0.59
C SER A 385 -16.48 -9.42 -1.42
N PRO A 386 -17.27 -10.46 -1.07
CA PRO A 386 -17.17 -11.74 -1.78
C PRO A 386 -17.67 -11.72 -3.22
N LEU A 387 -18.51 -10.76 -3.64
CA LEU A 387 -18.97 -10.62 -5.03
C LEU A 387 -18.52 -9.28 -5.64
N ALA A 388 -18.46 -8.21 -4.83
CA ALA A 388 -18.17 -6.85 -5.28
C ALA A 388 -16.74 -6.66 -5.77
N ALA A 389 -15.76 -7.26 -5.09
CA ALA A 389 -14.36 -7.15 -5.48
C ALA A 389 -14.10 -7.78 -6.86
N TRP A 390 -14.82 -8.86 -7.18
CA TRP A 390 -14.72 -9.51 -8.48
C TRP A 390 -15.49 -8.76 -9.56
N GLU A 391 -16.78 -8.47 -9.35
CA GLU A 391 -17.59 -7.78 -10.37
C GLU A 391 -16.95 -6.45 -10.75
N ALA A 392 -16.40 -5.70 -9.81
CA ALA A 392 -15.86 -4.39 -10.10
C ALA A 392 -14.42 -4.41 -10.63
N ALA A 393 -13.58 -5.36 -10.22
CA ALA A 393 -12.25 -5.54 -10.81
C ALA A 393 -12.33 -6.11 -12.24
N VAL A 394 -13.33 -6.95 -12.50
CA VAL A 394 -13.66 -7.43 -13.85
C VAL A 394 -14.32 -6.32 -14.64
N THR A 395 -15.26 -5.56 -14.09
CA THR A 395 -15.88 -4.44 -14.80
C THR A 395 -14.88 -3.31 -15.09
N GLU A 396 -14.00 -2.89 -14.18
CA GLU A 396 -13.03 -1.80 -14.44
C GLU A 396 -11.95 -2.22 -15.46
N ASN A 397 -11.36 -3.43 -15.33
CA ASN A 397 -10.42 -3.93 -16.34
C ASN A 397 -11.09 -4.22 -17.67
N LEU A 398 -12.28 -4.84 -17.67
CA LEU A 398 -13.00 -5.10 -18.90
C LEU A 398 -13.48 -3.80 -19.54
N TYR A 399 -13.91 -2.78 -18.79
CA TYR A 399 -14.32 -1.49 -19.36
C TYR A 399 -13.12 -0.75 -19.96
N HIS A 400 -11.97 -0.68 -19.30
CA HIS A 400 -10.77 -0.12 -19.90
C HIS A 400 -10.30 -0.91 -21.13
N GLN A 401 -10.48 -2.24 -21.13
CA GLN A 401 -10.19 -3.05 -22.32
C GLN A 401 -11.33 -3.03 -23.36
N CYS A 402 -12.55 -2.60 -23.00
CA CYS A 402 -13.63 -2.28 -23.92
C CYS A 402 -13.37 -0.93 -24.59
N GLU A 403 -12.85 0.05 -23.86
CA GLU A 403 -12.37 1.34 -24.39
C GLU A 403 -11.23 1.15 -25.39
N SER A 404 -10.34 0.17 -25.15
CA SER A 404 -9.29 -0.22 -26.12
C SER A 404 -9.83 -1.02 -27.31
N GLY A 405 -11.12 -1.39 -27.31
CA GLY A 405 -11.77 -2.18 -28.34
C GLY A 405 -11.36 -3.66 -28.37
N GLN A 406 -10.67 -4.15 -27.34
CA GLN A 406 -10.26 -5.55 -27.20
C GLN A 406 -11.37 -6.44 -26.66
N TYR A 407 -12.37 -5.88 -25.99
CA TYR A 407 -13.51 -6.64 -25.48
C TYR A 407 -14.81 -5.88 -25.68
N MET A 408 -15.92 -6.61 -25.67
CA MET A 408 -17.28 -6.05 -25.67
C MET A 408 -18.19 -6.97 -24.88
N ILE A 409 -19.04 -6.38 -24.04
CA ILE A 409 -20.10 -7.10 -23.35
C ILE A 409 -21.40 -6.81 -24.09
N GLU A 410 -22.06 -7.84 -24.60
CA GLU A 410 -23.32 -7.73 -25.33
C GLU A 410 -24.42 -8.43 -24.54
N ARG A 411 -25.64 -7.86 -24.51
CA ARG A 411 -26.82 -8.56 -23.99
C ARG A 411 -27.62 -9.13 -25.16
N ILE A 412 -27.69 -10.45 -25.27
CA ILE A 412 -28.42 -11.14 -26.34
C ILE A 412 -29.53 -11.98 -25.72
N LYS A 413 -30.79 -11.66 -26.03
CA LYS A 413 -31.98 -12.37 -25.50
C LYS A 413 -32.03 -12.47 -23.97
N GLY A 414 -31.56 -11.43 -23.28
CA GLY A 414 -31.54 -11.39 -21.81
C GLY A 414 -30.26 -11.94 -21.18
N GLU A 415 -29.46 -12.71 -21.90
CA GLU A 415 -28.17 -13.25 -21.45
C GLU A 415 -27.02 -12.28 -21.76
N HIS A 416 -26.11 -12.11 -20.81
CA HIS A 416 -24.86 -11.39 -21.05
C HIS A 416 -23.85 -12.31 -21.73
N ARG A 417 -23.24 -11.81 -22.81
CA ARG A 417 -22.16 -12.47 -23.53
C ARG A 417 -20.94 -11.58 -23.54
N PHE A 418 -19.80 -12.25 -23.48
CA PHE A 418 -18.50 -11.64 -23.53
C PHE A 418 -17.88 -11.91 -24.90
N THR A 419 -17.50 -10.85 -25.59
CA THR A 419 -16.86 -10.91 -26.90
C THR A 419 -15.45 -10.36 -26.77
N LYS A 420 -14.44 -11.20 -26.98
CA LYS A 420 -13.03 -10.82 -27.03
C LYS A 420 -12.59 -10.63 -28.48
N TYR A 421 -12.00 -9.48 -28.78
CA TYR A 421 -11.41 -9.12 -30.06
C TYR A 421 -9.90 -9.22 -29.97
N ILE A 422 -9.32 -10.16 -30.72
CA ILE A 422 -7.88 -10.32 -30.80
C ILE A 422 -7.45 -9.90 -32.20
N LEU A 423 -6.52 -8.93 -32.30
CA LEU A 423 -5.93 -8.57 -33.58
C LEU A 423 -5.17 -9.78 -34.13
N LYS A 424 -5.46 -10.17 -35.38
CA LYS A 424 -4.87 -11.38 -35.97
C LYS A 424 -3.34 -11.31 -35.98
N THR A 425 -2.75 -10.14 -36.21
CA THR A 425 -1.29 -9.96 -36.22
C THR A 425 -0.68 -10.23 -34.85
N GLU A 426 -1.31 -9.76 -33.77
CA GLU A 426 -0.85 -9.99 -32.40
C GLU A 426 -1.00 -11.46 -32.01
N LEU A 427 -2.15 -12.06 -32.35
CA LEU A 427 -2.37 -13.48 -32.13
C LEU A 427 -1.35 -14.33 -32.89
N LEU A 428 -1.12 -14.05 -34.18
CA LEU A 428 -0.15 -14.81 -34.97
C LEU A 428 1.28 -14.66 -34.45
N ALA A 429 1.68 -13.47 -33.98
CA ALA A 429 3.00 -13.28 -33.37
C ALA A 429 3.14 -14.13 -32.10
N ARG A 430 2.12 -14.11 -31.24
CA ARG A 430 2.06 -14.92 -30.01
C ARG A 430 2.05 -16.43 -30.31
N LEU A 431 1.25 -16.86 -31.28
CA LEU A 431 1.20 -18.27 -31.69
C LEU A 431 2.52 -18.73 -32.31
N GLY A 432 3.20 -17.86 -33.05
CA GLY A 432 4.55 -18.11 -33.56
C GLY A 432 5.56 -18.36 -32.43
N GLN A 433 5.52 -17.56 -31.36
CA GLN A 433 6.35 -17.79 -30.16
C GLN A 433 6.02 -19.13 -29.47
N LEU A 434 4.76 -19.55 -29.55
CA LEU A 434 4.27 -20.81 -29.01
C LEU A 434 4.48 -22.03 -29.92
N GLY A 435 5.07 -21.86 -31.11
CA GLY A 435 5.20 -22.94 -32.10
C GLY A 435 3.86 -23.43 -32.66
N CYS A 436 2.78 -22.66 -32.50
CA CYS A 436 1.42 -23.05 -32.84
C CYS A 436 0.92 -22.29 -34.07
N THR A 437 0.09 -22.94 -34.89
CA THR A 437 -0.66 -22.28 -35.96
C THR A 437 -1.98 -21.73 -35.45
N LEU A 438 -2.59 -20.79 -36.17
CA LEU A 438 -3.94 -20.30 -35.85
C LEU A 438 -4.98 -21.42 -35.89
N GLU A 439 -4.86 -22.37 -36.83
CA GLU A 439 -5.79 -23.50 -36.95
C GLU A 439 -5.75 -24.40 -35.71
N GLN A 440 -4.54 -24.83 -35.32
CA GLN A 440 -4.31 -25.63 -34.12
C GLN A 440 -4.83 -24.92 -32.85
N HIS A 441 -4.57 -23.62 -32.72
CA HIS A 441 -5.09 -22.83 -31.61
C HIS A 441 -6.63 -22.79 -31.61
N THR A 442 -7.25 -22.56 -32.78
CA THR A 442 -8.71 -22.46 -32.86
C THR A 442 -9.44 -23.79 -32.69
N ALA A 443 -8.74 -24.92 -32.83
CA ALA A 443 -9.31 -26.26 -32.66
C ALA A 443 -9.75 -26.55 -31.21
N ALA A 444 -9.25 -25.80 -30.23
CA ALA A 444 -9.64 -25.93 -28.82
C ALA A 444 -11.04 -25.40 -28.51
N TYR A 445 -11.47 -24.32 -29.18
CA TYR A 445 -12.73 -23.66 -28.86
C TYR A 445 -13.98 -24.54 -29.08
N PRO A 446 -14.09 -25.32 -30.18
CA PRO A 446 -15.18 -26.27 -30.36
C PRO A 446 -15.26 -27.38 -29.31
N LEU A 447 -14.19 -27.63 -28.55
CA LEU A 447 -14.21 -28.61 -27.47
C LEU A 447 -15.02 -28.13 -26.26
N GLY A 448 -15.19 -26.83 -26.08
CA GLY A 448 -15.88 -26.27 -24.91
C GLY A 448 -17.38 -26.51 -24.93
N THR A 449 -17.89 -27.17 -23.88
CA THR A 449 -19.32 -27.32 -23.59
C THR A 449 -19.61 -26.84 -22.17
N THR A 450 -20.88 -26.73 -21.80
CA THR A 450 -21.24 -26.37 -20.41
C THR A 450 -20.83 -27.44 -19.39
N ASP A 451 -20.55 -28.67 -19.85
CA ASP A 451 -20.54 -29.86 -19.00
C ASP A 451 -19.18 -30.56 -18.95
N ASN A 452 -18.16 -30.06 -19.67
CA ASN A 452 -16.85 -30.73 -19.79
C ASN A 452 -15.66 -29.89 -19.31
N GLY A 453 -15.93 -28.90 -18.45
CA GLY A 453 -14.88 -28.13 -17.80
C GLY A 453 -14.06 -27.21 -18.70
N ILE A 454 -14.43 -27.00 -19.97
CA ILE A 454 -13.78 -26.01 -20.86
C ILE A 454 -14.79 -24.92 -21.23
N ILE A 455 -14.36 -23.66 -21.23
CA ILE A 455 -15.21 -22.55 -21.64
C ILE A 455 -15.76 -22.74 -23.06
N ARG A 456 -17.08 -22.73 -23.19
CA ARG A 456 -17.73 -22.70 -24.51
C ARG A 456 -17.42 -21.37 -25.19
N ALA A 457 -16.73 -21.42 -26.32
CA ALA A 457 -16.52 -20.24 -27.14
C ALA A 457 -16.66 -20.51 -28.64
N SER A 458 -17.11 -19.49 -29.38
CA SER A 458 -17.14 -19.54 -30.85
C SER A 458 -16.12 -18.57 -31.42
N VAL A 459 -15.35 -19.02 -32.40
CA VAL A 459 -14.39 -18.19 -33.12
C VAL A 459 -14.99 -17.72 -34.44
N GLN A 460 -15.00 -16.41 -34.64
CA GLN A 460 -15.38 -15.79 -35.91
C GLN A 460 -14.20 -14.98 -36.45
N ARG A 461 -13.90 -15.12 -37.74
CA ARG A 461 -12.91 -14.29 -38.44
C ARG A 461 -13.63 -13.12 -39.08
N THR A 462 -13.28 -11.89 -38.69
CA THR A 462 -13.93 -10.67 -39.21
C THR A 462 -12.91 -9.73 -39.86
N GLY A 463 -13.29 -9.01 -40.92
CA GLY A 463 -12.46 -8.02 -41.60
C GLY A 463 -11.55 -8.56 -42.72
N THR A 464 -10.89 -7.66 -43.45
CA THR A 464 -9.96 -7.97 -44.56
C THR A 464 -8.55 -7.43 -44.29
N GLY A 465 -7.51 -8.17 -44.67
CA GLY A 465 -6.12 -7.73 -44.56
C GLY A 465 -5.61 -7.59 -43.11
N LYS A 466 -4.87 -6.51 -42.81
CA LYS A 466 -4.28 -6.25 -41.48
C LYS A 466 -5.31 -5.94 -40.39
N ALA A 467 -6.55 -5.60 -40.77
CA ALA A 467 -7.66 -5.36 -39.85
C ALA A 467 -8.41 -6.66 -39.46
N GLN A 468 -7.93 -7.82 -39.88
CA GLN A 468 -8.58 -9.08 -39.54
C GLN A 468 -8.50 -9.33 -38.03
N ARG A 469 -9.65 -9.65 -37.43
CA ARG A 469 -9.79 -9.97 -36.01
C ARG A 469 -10.24 -11.41 -35.83
N VAL A 470 -9.77 -12.02 -34.75
CA VAL A 470 -10.32 -13.25 -34.20
C VAL A 470 -11.27 -12.83 -33.09
N VAL A 471 -12.55 -13.12 -33.29
CA VAL A 471 -13.62 -12.77 -32.35
C VAL A 471 -13.98 -14.03 -31.59
N VAL A 472 -13.77 -14.02 -30.28
CA VAL A 472 -14.11 -15.13 -29.38
C VAL A 472 -15.32 -14.72 -28.57
N LYS A 473 -16.45 -15.39 -28.79
CA LYS A 473 -17.70 -15.15 -28.05
C LYS A 473 -17.87 -16.23 -26.99
N MET A 474 -18.05 -15.84 -25.74
CA MET A 474 -18.20 -16.74 -24.58
C MET A 474 -19.34 -16.27 -23.65
N PRO A 475 -19.94 -17.17 -22.86
CA PRO A 475 -20.93 -16.77 -21.86
C PRO A 475 -20.28 -15.89 -20.79
N MET A 476 -21.06 -15.00 -20.17
CA MET A 476 -20.61 -14.29 -18.98
C MET A 476 -20.58 -15.27 -17.81
N LEU A 477 -19.38 -15.50 -17.26
CA LEU A 477 -19.15 -16.38 -16.11
C LEU A 477 -19.10 -15.55 -14.82
N HIS A 478 -19.34 -16.19 -13.68
CA HIS A 478 -19.47 -15.51 -12.39
C HIS A 478 -18.14 -15.14 -11.75
N GLY A 479 -17.03 -15.75 -12.18
CA GLY A 479 -15.71 -15.21 -11.88
C GLY A 479 -14.59 -16.19 -11.64
N SER A 480 -13.36 -15.68 -11.60
CA SER A 480 -12.21 -16.55 -11.43
C SER A 480 -12.06 -17.03 -10.00
N VAL A 481 -11.63 -18.27 -9.83
CA VAL A 481 -11.39 -18.91 -8.53
C VAL A 481 -10.33 -18.16 -7.73
N PHE A 482 -9.39 -17.47 -8.38
CA PHE A 482 -8.43 -16.59 -7.71
C PHE A 482 -9.11 -15.48 -6.91
N ASN A 483 -10.12 -14.84 -7.50
CA ASN A 483 -10.84 -13.72 -6.90
C ASN A 483 -12.00 -14.19 -6.02
N LEU A 484 -12.57 -15.35 -6.36
CA LEU A 484 -13.69 -15.98 -5.68
C LEU A 484 -13.25 -17.37 -5.18
N PRO A 485 -12.36 -17.45 -4.16
CA PRO A 485 -11.92 -18.74 -3.65
C PRO A 485 -13.10 -19.54 -3.09
N PRO A 486 -13.00 -20.88 -3.09
CA PRO A 486 -14.03 -21.76 -2.55
C PRO A 486 -14.22 -21.51 -1.05
N ARG A 487 -15.47 -21.56 -0.60
CA ARG A 487 -15.88 -21.29 0.79
C ARG A 487 -15.82 -22.51 1.69
N SER A 488 -15.80 -23.70 1.09
CA SER A 488 -15.86 -24.99 1.79
C SER A 488 -15.05 -26.03 1.04
N ALA A 489 -14.80 -27.18 1.68
CA ALA A 489 -14.19 -28.34 1.04
C ALA A 489 -15.01 -28.83 -0.17
N GLU A 490 -16.34 -28.75 -0.09
CA GLU A 490 -17.24 -29.11 -1.19
C GLU A 490 -17.02 -28.19 -2.41
N GLU A 491 -16.99 -26.88 -2.22
CA GLU A 491 -16.68 -25.94 -3.32
C GLU A 491 -15.26 -26.17 -3.87
N TYR A 492 -14.29 -26.54 -3.03
CA TYR A 492 -12.94 -26.89 -3.48
C TYR A 492 -12.95 -28.12 -4.39
N ASN A 493 -13.75 -29.14 -4.05
CA ASN A 493 -13.92 -30.33 -4.89
C ASN A 493 -14.56 -30.00 -6.24
N ILE A 494 -15.50 -29.05 -6.27
CA ILE A 494 -16.07 -28.56 -7.52
C ILE A 494 -14.98 -27.89 -8.38
N VAL A 495 -14.08 -27.09 -7.80
CA VAL A 495 -12.94 -26.49 -8.51
C VAL A 495 -12.01 -27.56 -9.06
N LEU A 496 -11.59 -28.50 -8.20
CA LEU A 496 -10.70 -29.60 -8.56
C LEU A 496 -11.29 -30.41 -9.73
N ARG A 497 -12.54 -30.83 -9.59
CA ARG A 497 -13.26 -31.61 -10.59
C ARG A 497 -13.36 -30.86 -11.92
N GLY A 498 -13.87 -29.62 -11.91
CA GLY A 498 -14.02 -28.83 -13.14
C GLY A 498 -12.68 -28.55 -13.85
N ALA A 499 -11.62 -28.30 -13.09
CA ALA A 499 -10.28 -28.13 -13.65
C ALA A 499 -9.74 -29.44 -14.27
N CYS A 500 -9.91 -30.57 -13.59
CA CYS A 500 -9.50 -31.88 -14.10
C CYS A 500 -10.33 -32.30 -15.33
N GLU A 501 -11.64 -32.08 -15.35
CA GLU A 501 -12.51 -32.31 -16.51
C GLU A 501 -12.07 -31.49 -17.72
N GLY A 502 -11.77 -30.21 -17.51
CA GLY A 502 -11.29 -29.31 -18.57
C GLY A 502 -9.96 -29.75 -19.16
N LEU A 503 -8.99 -30.09 -18.31
CA LEU A 503 -7.68 -30.58 -18.76
C LEU A 503 -7.78 -31.95 -19.42
N HIS A 504 -8.55 -32.88 -18.86
CA HIS A 504 -8.75 -34.20 -19.45
C HIS A 504 -9.35 -34.10 -20.85
N THR A 505 -10.32 -33.19 -21.05
CA THR A 505 -10.91 -32.91 -22.36
C THR A 505 -9.88 -32.38 -23.35
N LEU A 506 -9.05 -31.41 -22.97
CA LEU A 506 -7.97 -30.89 -23.83
C LEU A 506 -6.95 -32.00 -24.15
N HIS A 507 -6.47 -32.72 -23.14
CA HIS A 507 -5.43 -33.73 -23.27
C HIS A 507 -5.88 -34.89 -24.17
N SER A 508 -7.14 -35.29 -24.08
CA SER A 508 -7.73 -36.34 -24.93
C SER A 508 -7.79 -35.95 -26.41
N SER A 509 -7.75 -34.64 -26.71
CA SER A 509 -7.65 -34.11 -28.09
C SER A 509 -6.20 -33.88 -28.56
N GLY A 510 -5.20 -34.24 -27.74
CA GLY A 510 -3.78 -33.99 -28.03
C GLY A 510 -3.35 -32.53 -27.82
N MET A 511 -4.15 -31.73 -27.12
CA MET A 511 -3.86 -30.32 -26.82
C MET A 511 -3.52 -30.11 -25.35
N VAL A 512 -2.78 -29.03 -25.07
CA VAL A 512 -2.36 -28.60 -23.74
C VAL A 512 -2.69 -27.12 -23.56
N HIS A 513 -3.05 -26.70 -22.36
CA HIS A 513 -3.46 -25.34 -22.04
C HIS A 513 -2.29 -24.36 -21.92
N ARG A 514 -1.16 -24.79 -21.34
CA ARG A 514 0.09 -23.99 -21.19
C ARG A 514 0.01 -22.77 -20.25
N ASP A 515 -1.14 -22.47 -19.66
CA ASP A 515 -1.34 -21.35 -18.73
C ASP A 515 -2.40 -21.71 -17.66
N VAL A 516 -2.26 -22.88 -17.03
CA VAL A 516 -3.18 -23.31 -15.98
C VAL A 516 -2.89 -22.54 -14.69
N ARG A 517 -3.84 -21.71 -14.26
CA ARG A 517 -3.73 -20.88 -13.06
C ARG A 517 -5.11 -20.52 -12.51
N LEU A 518 -5.15 -20.07 -11.25
CA LEU A 518 -6.41 -19.74 -10.57
C LEU A 518 -7.22 -18.63 -11.26
N GLN A 519 -6.57 -17.74 -12.00
CA GLN A 519 -7.23 -16.69 -12.77
C GLN A 519 -7.98 -17.24 -13.99
N ASN A 520 -7.55 -18.38 -14.52
CA ASN A 520 -8.10 -19.02 -15.71
C ASN A 520 -9.11 -20.13 -15.35
N LEU A 521 -9.32 -20.41 -14.05
CA LEU A 521 -10.42 -21.26 -13.57
C LEU A 521 -11.60 -20.38 -13.21
N LEU A 522 -12.77 -20.59 -13.83
CA LEU A 522 -13.91 -19.68 -13.78
C LEU A 522 -15.18 -20.39 -13.29
N TRP A 523 -15.87 -19.81 -12.31
CA TRP A 523 -17.19 -20.23 -11.85
C TRP A 523 -18.24 -19.98 -12.93
N VAL A 524 -19.03 -21.01 -13.25
CA VAL A 524 -20.08 -20.93 -14.27
C VAL A 524 -21.24 -20.06 -13.81
N SER A 525 -21.59 -20.11 -12.53
CA SER A 525 -22.71 -19.38 -11.95
C SER A 525 -22.40 -18.90 -10.54
N GLU A 526 -23.26 -18.01 -10.03
CA GLU A 526 -23.21 -17.53 -8.65
C GLU A 526 -23.40 -18.64 -7.61
N GLU A 527 -24.14 -19.67 -7.98
CA GLU A 527 -24.34 -20.86 -7.15
C GLU A 527 -23.07 -21.70 -6.99
N ARG A 528 -22.00 -21.40 -7.76
CA ARG A 528 -20.69 -22.07 -7.70
C ARG A 528 -20.76 -23.59 -7.84
N LYS A 529 -21.68 -24.07 -8.67
CA LYS A 529 -21.90 -25.51 -8.90
C LYS A 529 -20.98 -26.13 -9.94
N ALA A 530 -20.27 -25.30 -10.71
CA ALA A 530 -19.36 -25.77 -11.75
C ALA A 530 -18.23 -24.76 -11.98
N VAL A 531 -17.07 -25.28 -12.37
CA VAL A 531 -15.89 -24.51 -12.79
C VAL A 531 -15.49 -24.95 -14.19
N VAL A 532 -15.13 -23.97 -15.02
CA VAL A 532 -14.57 -24.21 -16.35
C VAL A 532 -13.19 -23.56 -16.47
N LEU A 533 -12.34 -24.17 -17.28
CA LEU A 533 -11.07 -23.64 -17.71
C LEU A 533 -11.27 -22.65 -18.86
N GLY A 534 -10.85 -21.41 -18.65
CA GLY A 534 -10.97 -20.29 -19.57
C GLY A 534 -9.63 -19.74 -20.04
N ASP A 535 -9.67 -18.69 -20.88
CA ASP A 535 -8.50 -18.07 -21.51
C ASP A 535 -7.63 -19.06 -22.31
N LEU A 536 -8.21 -19.57 -23.40
CA LEU A 536 -7.57 -20.57 -24.27
C LEU A 536 -6.50 -19.99 -25.19
N ASP A 537 -6.09 -18.73 -25.01
CA ASP A 537 -5.14 -17.97 -25.85
C ASP A 537 -3.79 -18.67 -26.09
N THR A 538 -3.41 -19.55 -25.17
CA THR A 538 -2.13 -20.27 -25.17
C THR A 538 -2.25 -21.75 -25.49
N VAL A 539 -3.48 -22.24 -25.72
CA VAL A 539 -3.71 -23.64 -26.06
C VAL A 539 -3.06 -23.98 -27.39
N GLY A 540 -2.43 -25.15 -27.44
CA GLY A 540 -1.89 -25.73 -28.66
C GLY A 540 -1.55 -27.22 -28.49
N PRO A 541 -0.97 -27.87 -29.51
CA PRO A 541 -0.62 -29.28 -29.45
C PRO A 541 0.36 -29.63 -28.33
N SER A 542 0.25 -30.82 -27.76
CA SER A 542 1.28 -31.37 -26.86
C SER A 542 2.59 -31.63 -27.62
N GLY A 543 3.73 -31.53 -26.93
CA GLY A 543 5.06 -31.78 -27.48
C GLY A 543 5.66 -30.60 -28.25
N GLN A 544 5.15 -29.37 -28.05
CA GLN A 544 5.72 -28.19 -28.69
C GLN A 544 6.71 -27.46 -27.77
N THR A 545 7.88 -27.16 -28.30
CA THR A 545 8.87 -26.29 -27.66
C THR A 545 8.53 -24.83 -27.95
N PRO A 546 8.48 -23.95 -26.94
CA PRO A 546 8.37 -22.52 -27.19
C PRO A 546 9.60 -22.04 -27.98
N VAL A 547 9.38 -21.18 -28.97
CA VAL A 547 10.45 -20.61 -29.81
C VAL A 547 11.30 -19.62 -29.01
N ASP A 548 10.69 -19.01 -27.99
CA ASP A 548 11.34 -18.07 -27.08
C ASP A 548 11.36 -18.64 -25.65
N HIS A 549 12.54 -19.02 -25.17
CA HIS A 549 12.75 -19.54 -23.82
C HIS A 549 12.61 -18.47 -22.73
N ASP A 550 12.67 -17.19 -23.09
CA ASP A 550 12.49 -16.06 -22.18
C ASP A 550 11.02 -15.63 -22.07
N PHE A 551 10.13 -16.23 -22.87
CA PHE A 551 8.70 -15.96 -22.81
C PHE A 551 8.10 -16.46 -21.48
N ARG A 552 7.90 -15.54 -20.53
CA ARG A 552 7.26 -15.82 -19.23
C ARG A 552 5.79 -15.40 -19.24
N TRP A 553 4.88 -16.35 -19.05
CA TRP A 553 3.46 -16.06 -18.86
C TRP A 553 3.18 -15.47 -17.47
N GLY A 554 2.72 -14.22 -17.44
CA GLY A 554 2.03 -13.58 -16.31
C GLY A 554 2.86 -13.28 -15.05
N PRO A 555 2.33 -12.45 -14.12
CA PRO A 555 3.01 -12.00 -12.91
C PRO A 555 2.90 -12.99 -11.75
N LEU A 556 2.83 -14.30 -12.02
CA LEU A 556 3.41 -15.21 -11.04
C LEU A 556 4.89 -14.86 -11.04
N THR A 557 5.41 -14.39 -9.91
CA THR A 557 6.84 -14.10 -9.73
C THR A 557 7.74 -15.30 -10.10
N SER A 558 7.13 -16.47 -10.27
CA SER A 558 7.62 -17.60 -11.06
C SER A 558 6.63 -17.87 -12.21
N GLY A 559 6.95 -17.54 -13.47
CA GLY A 559 6.18 -18.02 -14.64
C GLY A 559 6.06 -19.56 -14.67
N PRO A 560 5.72 -20.22 -15.79
CA PRO A 560 5.95 -21.65 -15.88
C PRO A 560 7.43 -21.89 -15.57
N SER A 561 7.71 -22.34 -14.34
CA SER A 561 9.04 -22.70 -13.92
C SER A 561 9.51 -23.72 -14.95
N ILE A 562 10.78 -23.70 -15.35
CA ILE A 562 11.37 -24.71 -16.23
C ILE A 562 10.93 -26.13 -15.79
N SER A 563 10.66 -26.33 -14.50
CA SER A 563 10.06 -27.55 -13.93
C SER A 563 8.71 -28.01 -14.53
N ALA A 564 7.93 -27.13 -15.15
CA ALA A 564 6.65 -27.47 -15.78
C ALA A 564 6.89 -28.14 -17.14
N LEU A 565 7.92 -27.73 -17.88
CA LEU A 565 8.27 -28.31 -19.17
C LEU A 565 8.76 -29.77 -19.01
N SER A 566 8.77 -30.51 -20.11
CA SER A 566 9.47 -31.79 -20.18
C SER A 566 10.99 -31.59 -20.06
N SER A 567 11.74 -32.68 -19.91
CA SER A 567 13.21 -32.64 -19.86
C SER A 567 13.85 -32.09 -21.13
N VAL A 568 13.12 -32.06 -22.25
CA VAL A 568 13.55 -31.50 -23.54
C VAL A 568 12.98 -30.09 -23.80
N GLY A 569 12.30 -29.49 -22.83
CA GLY A 569 11.78 -28.13 -22.92
C GLY A 569 10.43 -28.00 -23.64
N GLU A 570 9.69 -29.09 -23.81
CA GLU A 570 8.37 -29.09 -24.47
C GLU A 570 7.22 -28.89 -23.47
N TYR A 571 6.13 -28.29 -23.93
CA TYR A 571 4.85 -28.33 -23.22
C TYR A 571 4.14 -29.65 -23.46
N THR A 572 3.83 -30.39 -22.40
CA THR A 572 3.11 -31.67 -22.44
C THR A 572 1.87 -31.65 -21.55
N CYS A 573 1.04 -32.68 -21.63
CA CYS A 573 -0.10 -32.84 -20.72
C CYS A 573 0.34 -32.77 -19.24
N GLU A 574 1.50 -33.34 -18.93
CA GLU A 574 2.09 -33.28 -17.59
C GLU A 574 2.47 -31.86 -17.15
N SER A 575 2.78 -30.96 -18.10
CA SER A 575 3.01 -29.54 -17.80
C SER A 575 1.77 -28.88 -17.21
N ASP A 576 0.60 -29.13 -17.80
CA ASP A 576 -0.67 -28.60 -17.30
C ASP A 576 -1.02 -29.18 -15.93
N VAL A 577 -0.85 -30.49 -15.75
CA VAL A 577 -1.09 -31.18 -14.46
C VAL A 577 -0.19 -30.60 -13.37
N HIS A 578 1.09 -30.37 -13.66
CA HIS A 578 2.02 -29.75 -12.72
C HIS A 578 1.56 -28.35 -12.30
N MET A 579 1.13 -27.53 -13.27
CA MET A 579 0.61 -26.19 -13.02
C MET A 579 -0.70 -26.22 -12.22
N LEU A 580 -1.60 -27.17 -12.52
CA LEU A 580 -2.83 -27.38 -11.76
C LEU A 580 -2.53 -27.73 -10.30
N GLY A 581 -1.61 -28.67 -10.04
CA GLY A 581 -1.21 -29.03 -8.68
C GLY A 581 -0.68 -27.84 -7.88
N LYS A 582 0.11 -26.97 -8.51
CA LYS A 582 0.57 -25.71 -7.88
C LYS A 582 -0.58 -24.74 -7.60
N ALA A 583 -1.48 -24.55 -8.57
CA ALA A 583 -2.64 -23.68 -8.42
C ALA A 583 -3.56 -24.15 -7.28
N LEU A 584 -3.85 -25.46 -7.21
CA LEU A 584 -4.67 -26.06 -6.17
C LEU A 584 -4.04 -26.00 -4.78
N LEU A 585 -2.72 -26.17 -4.69
CA LEU A 585 -1.99 -26.02 -3.42
C LEU A 585 -2.03 -24.56 -2.92
N GLN A 586 -1.86 -23.59 -3.83
CA GLN A 586 -2.03 -22.16 -3.54
C GLN A 586 -3.47 -21.86 -3.11
N LEU A 587 -4.47 -22.42 -3.79
CA LEU A 587 -5.88 -22.22 -3.46
C LEU A 587 -6.19 -22.70 -2.04
N GLY A 588 -5.67 -23.87 -1.65
CA GLY A 588 -5.85 -24.40 -0.31
C GLY A 588 -5.26 -23.48 0.78
N SER A 589 -4.22 -22.69 0.49
CA SER A 589 -3.69 -21.71 1.45
C SER A 589 -4.54 -20.44 1.61
N LEU A 590 -5.45 -20.18 0.66
CA LEU A 590 -6.38 -19.05 0.70
C LEU A 590 -7.68 -19.39 1.44
N MET A 591 -7.94 -20.67 1.71
CA MET A 591 -9.13 -21.13 2.41
C MET A 591 -8.97 -21.09 3.93
N ARG A 592 -10.03 -20.68 4.63
CA ARG A 592 -10.08 -20.76 6.10
C ARG A 592 -10.17 -22.22 6.57
N ASP A 593 -11.05 -22.99 5.94
CA ASP A 593 -11.25 -24.42 6.21
C ASP A 593 -10.45 -25.23 5.19
N ARG A 594 -9.14 -25.26 5.39
CA ARG A 594 -8.21 -25.89 4.45
C ARG A 594 -8.49 -27.40 4.35
N PRO A 595 -8.61 -27.96 3.14
CA PRO A 595 -8.62 -29.40 2.97
C PRO A 595 -7.27 -29.99 3.42
N HIS A 596 -7.29 -30.87 4.42
CA HIS A 596 -6.09 -31.53 4.96
C HIS A 596 -5.97 -32.99 4.50
N GLY A 597 -4.77 -33.55 4.61
CA GLY A 597 -4.51 -34.97 4.33
C GLY A 597 -4.52 -35.30 2.84
N ALA A 598 -5.54 -36.03 2.39
CA ALA A 598 -5.62 -36.61 1.04
C ALA A 598 -5.48 -35.57 -0.10
N TYR A 599 -6.03 -34.37 0.08
CA TYR A 599 -5.93 -33.30 -0.92
C TYR A 599 -4.53 -32.75 -1.11
N GLU A 600 -3.78 -32.60 -0.01
CA GLU A 600 -2.40 -32.12 -0.10
C GLU A 600 -1.52 -33.16 -0.79
N GLU A 601 -1.78 -34.45 -0.54
CA GLU A 601 -1.11 -35.55 -1.22
C GLU A 601 -1.48 -35.61 -2.72
N LEU A 602 -2.75 -35.44 -3.07
CA LEU A 602 -3.19 -35.32 -4.46
C LEU A 602 -2.46 -34.16 -5.18
N CYS A 603 -2.40 -32.97 -4.55
CA CYS A 603 -1.68 -31.83 -5.11
C CYS A 603 -0.18 -32.14 -5.30
N LYS A 604 0.45 -32.83 -4.34
CA LYS A 604 1.85 -33.26 -4.44
C LYS A 604 2.06 -34.25 -5.59
N GLN A 605 1.14 -35.18 -5.80
CA GLN A 605 1.18 -36.12 -6.91
C GLN A 605 1.03 -35.42 -8.28
N LEU A 606 0.10 -34.47 -8.39
CA LEU A 606 -0.05 -33.61 -9.57
C LEU A 606 1.24 -32.80 -9.86
N ILE A 607 1.83 -32.18 -8.83
CA ILE A 607 3.10 -31.42 -8.95
C ILE A 607 4.25 -32.33 -9.39
N LYS A 608 4.30 -33.57 -8.88
CA LYS A 608 5.30 -34.58 -9.28
C LYS A 608 5.01 -35.21 -10.64
N LYS A 609 3.91 -34.83 -11.32
CA LYS A 609 3.48 -35.38 -12.60
C LYS A 609 3.20 -36.90 -12.54
N SER A 610 2.84 -37.42 -11.36
CA SER A 610 2.59 -38.86 -11.17
C SER A 610 1.15 -39.29 -11.45
N LEU A 611 0.27 -38.33 -11.79
CA LEU A 611 -1.12 -38.55 -12.16
C LEU A 611 -1.43 -37.78 -13.43
N SER A 612 -2.25 -38.35 -14.31
CA SER A 612 -2.88 -37.58 -15.38
C SER A 612 -4.07 -36.77 -14.85
N ALA A 613 -4.58 -35.83 -15.66
CA ALA A 613 -5.82 -35.13 -15.33
C ALA A 613 -7.02 -36.09 -15.21
N GLY A 614 -7.04 -37.18 -15.98
CA GLY A 614 -8.07 -38.22 -15.91
C GLY A 614 -8.00 -39.05 -14.63
N ASP A 615 -6.79 -39.41 -14.19
CA ASP A 615 -6.61 -40.15 -12.93
C ASP A 615 -7.04 -39.29 -11.73
N ALA A 616 -6.66 -38.02 -11.72
CA ALA A 616 -7.05 -37.08 -10.68
C ALA A 616 -8.56 -36.82 -10.67
N LEU A 617 -9.20 -36.79 -11.85
CA LEU A 617 -10.65 -36.72 -11.97
C LEU A 617 -11.32 -37.93 -11.33
N ALA A 618 -10.86 -39.15 -11.64
CA ALA A 618 -11.40 -40.38 -11.07
C ALA A 618 -11.33 -40.37 -9.53
N ILE A 619 -10.18 -39.98 -8.96
CA ILE A 619 -10.00 -39.86 -7.52
C ILE A 619 -10.98 -38.84 -6.91
N SER A 620 -11.25 -37.73 -7.61
CA SER A 620 -12.17 -36.69 -7.12
C SER A 620 -13.65 -37.08 -7.12
N LEU A 621 -14.03 -38.11 -7.88
CA LEU A 621 -15.40 -38.61 -7.94
C LEU A 621 -15.73 -39.61 -6.83
N ASP A 622 -14.70 -40.24 -6.25
CA ASP A 622 -14.83 -41.24 -5.19
C ASP A 622 -14.82 -40.63 -3.77
N SER A 623 -14.49 -39.33 -3.66
CA SER A 623 -14.41 -38.54 -2.42
C SER A 623 -15.62 -37.63 -2.24
#